data_AF-A0A2W4CSG8-F1
#
_entry.id   AF-A0A2W4CSG8-F1
#
_cell.length_a   1.000
_cell.length_b   1.000
_cell.length_c   1.000
_cell.angle_alpha   90.00
_cell.angle_beta   90.00
_cell.angle_gamma   90.00
#
_symmetry.space_group_name_H-M   'P 1'
#
loop_
_entity.id
_entity.type
_entity.pdbx_description
1 polymer ?
#
loop_
_entity_poly.entity_id
_entity_poly.type
_entity_poly.pdbx_seq_one_letter_code
_entity_poly.pdbx_strand_id
1 'polypeptide(L)'
;MIARLRSERVNVRPLGLAALPLLDAGYDLAIRFGALADSSLFARQLAPNRRVICAAPAYLDVRGRPSSNDDLLQHDIVSFGDPPIYDLERYFHARQD
;
A
#
# COMPACT_ATOMS: atom_id res chain seq x y z
N MET A 1 12.43 0.81 -1.58
CA MET A 1 13.65 1.44 -1.03
C MET A 1 14.23 0.51 0.03
N ILE A 2 15.47 0.06 -0.12
CA ILE A 2 16.17 -0.69 0.94
C ILE A 2 17.08 0.32 1.64
N ALA A 3 16.73 0.70 2.86
CA ALA A 3 17.58 1.55 3.69
C ALA A 3 18.54 0.65 4.47
N ARG A 4 19.85 0.80 4.24
CA ARG A 4 20.88 0.09 5.03
C ARG A 4 21.17 0.90 6.29
N LEU A 5 20.70 0.41 7.43
CA LEU A 5 20.95 1.04 8.73
C LEU A 5 22.40 0.81 9.16
N ARG A 6 23.11 1.88 9.54
CA ARG A 6 24.51 1.83 9.99
C ARG A 6 24.54 1.70 11.53
N SER A 7 24.60 0.45 12.00
CA SER A 7 24.90 0.00 13.38
C SER A 7 23.80 0.15 14.47
N GLU A 8 23.97 -0.69 15.50
CA GLU A 8 23.12 -1.09 16.64
C GLU A 8 21.92 -2.00 16.29
N ARG A 9 21.66 -3.01 17.13
CA ARG A 9 20.71 -4.09 16.86
C ARG A 9 19.29 -3.53 16.69
N VAL A 10 18.77 -3.55 15.46
CA VAL A 10 17.39 -3.16 15.18
C VAL A 10 16.48 -4.38 15.38
N ASN A 11 15.53 -4.30 16.30
CA ASN A 11 14.50 -5.32 16.43
C ASN A 11 13.34 -5.00 15.49
N VAL A 12 13.13 -5.85 14.48
CA VAL A 12 12.06 -5.68 13.50
C VAL A 12 10.91 -6.62 13.88
N ARG A 13 9.78 -6.03 14.26
CA ARG A 13 8.55 -6.76 14.58
C ARG A 13 7.43 -6.36 13.62
N PRO A 14 6.65 -7.31 13.09
CA PRO A 14 5.45 -6.99 12.32
C PRO A 14 4.49 -6.14 13.16
N LEU A 15 3.99 -5.04 12.59
CA LEU A 15 2.87 -4.30 13.16
C LEU A 15 1.59 -4.90 12.56
N GLY A 16 0.66 -5.32 13.42
CA GLY A 16 -0.63 -5.87 12.97
C GLY A 16 -1.43 -4.87 12.14
N LEU A 17 -2.43 -5.38 11.39
CA LEU A 17 -3.28 -4.57 10.52
C LEU A 17 -4.20 -3.62 11.30
N ALA A 18 -4.59 -4.00 12.51
CA ALA A 18 -5.25 -3.11 13.45
C ALA A 18 -4.23 -2.09 13.98
N ALA A 19 -4.46 -0.81 13.69
CA ALA A 19 -3.63 0.28 14.16
C ALA A 19 -3.82 0.47 15.66
N LEU A 20 -3.13 -0.32 16.48
CA LEU A 20 -2.81 0.13 17.83
C LEU A 20 -1.90 1.37 17.68
N PRO A 21 -2.09 2.41 18.51
CA PRO A 21 -1.18 3.53 18.57
C PRO A 21 0.25 3.00 18.77
N LEU A 22 1.20 3.53 17.98
CA LEU A 22 2.63 3.18 18.04
C LEU A 22 3.18 3.18 19.47
N LEU A 23 2.73 4.18 20.25
CA LEU A 23 3.08 4.39 21.64
C LEU A 23 2.65 3.20 22.52
N ASP A 24 1.40 2.74 22.36
CA ASP A 24 0.84 1.65 23.18
C ASP A 24 1.47 0.29 22.85
N ALA A 25 1.95 0.14 21.61
CA ALA A 25 2.55 -1.09 21.12
C ALA A 25 4.06 -1.20 21.39
N GLY A 26 4.67 -0.18 22.01
CA GLY A 26 6.09 -0.17 22.37
C GLY A 26 7.03 -0.07 21.17
N TYR A 27 6.60 0.58 20.10
CA TYR A 27 7.43 0.83 18.92
C TYR A 27 7.95 2.27 18.93
N ASP A 28 9.26 2.44 18.71
CA ASP A 28 9.88 3.77 18.55
C ASP A 28 9.60 4.38 17.17
N LEU A 29 9.40 3.52 16.16
CA LEU A 29 9.19 3.92 14.77
C LEU A 29 8.35 2.88 14.03
N ALA A 30 7.52 3.33 13.09
CA ALA A 30 6.91 2.46 12.08
C ALA A 30 7.19 2.97 10.67
N ILE A 31 7.39 2.03 9.75
CA ILE A 31 7.41 2.28 8.31
C ILE A 31 6.05 1.85 7.77
N ARG A 32 5.24 2.81 7.33
CA ARG A 32 3.89 2.58 6.79
C ARG A 32 3.71 3.36 5.50
N PHE A 33 2.78 2.91 4.66
CA PHE A 33 2.27 3.67 3.52
C PHE A 33 0.91 4.29 3.89
N GLY A 34 0.58 5.44 3.30
CA GLY A 34 -0.67 6.16 3.56
C GLY A 34 -0.48 7.40 4.43
N ALA A 35 -1.54 8.21 4.52
CA ALA A 35 -1.56 9.37 5.38
C ALA A 35 -1.58 8.95 6.85
N LEU A 36 -0.91 9.73 7.69
CA LEU A 36 -1.02 9.58 9.13
C LEU A 36 -2.43 10.06 9.52
N ALA A 37 -3.15 9.28 10.33
CA ALA A 37 -4.37 9.77 10.96
C ALA A 37 -4.02 10.98 11.86
N ASP A 38 -5.00 11.83 12.16
CA ASP A 38 -4.81 12.93 13.10
C ASP A 38 -4.23 12.39 14.41
N SER A 39 -2.97 12.72 14.65
CA SER A 39 -2.19 12.21 15.77
C SER A 39 -1.08 13.19 16.10
N SER A 40 -0.55 13.10 17.32
CA SER A 40 0.63 13.83 17.76
C SER A 40 1.94 13.28 17.17
N LEU A 41 1.88 12.29 16.28
CA LEU A 41 3.04 11.66 15.69
C LEU A 41 3.59 12.51 14.54
N PHE A 42 4.91 12.53 14.40
CA PHE A 42 5.58 13.14 13.26
C PHE A 42 5.79 12.10 12.15
N ALA A 43 5.44 12.47 10.92
CA ALA A 43 5.70 11.66 9.73
C ALA A 43 6.76 12.30 8.83
N ARG A 44 7.60 11.46 8.23
CA ARG A 44 8.57 11.88 7.19
C ARG A 44 8.35 11.03 5.95
N GLN A 45 8.16 11.68 4.80
CA GLN A 45 8.10 10.98 3.52
C GLN A 45 9.46 10.34 3.22
N LEU A 46 9.46 9.02 3.04
CA LEU A 46 10.65 8.24 2.74
C LEU A 46 10.86 8.06 1.22
N ALA A 47 9.78 7.78 0.49
CA ALA A 47 9.76 7.61 -0.96
C ALA A 47 8.29 7.62 -1.46
N PRO A 48 8.04 7.90 -2.75
CA PRO A 48 6.74 7.64 -3.36
C PRO A 48 6.42 6.14 -3.39
N ASN A 49 5.16 5.77 -3.16
CA ASN A 49 4.67 4.40 -3.28
C ASN A 49 4.00 4.20 -4.64
N ARG A 50 4.78 3.82 -5.66
CA ARG A 50 4.26 3.52 -7.00
C ARG A 50 3.72 2.10 -7.02
N ARG A 51 2.41 1.95 -7.22
CA ARG A 51 1.77 0.65 -7.43
C ARG A 51 1.66 0.38 -8.93
N VAL A 52 1.37 -0.86 -9.30
CA VAL A 52 1.05 -1.25 -10.68
C VAL A 52 -0.07 -2.27 -10.63
N ILE A 53 -1.01 -2.17 -11.57
CA ILE A 53 -2.00 -3.23 -11.79
C ILE A 53 -1.32 -4.31 -12.60
N CYS A 54 -1.39 -5.54 -12.14
CA CYS A 54 -0.83 -6.68 -12.83
C CYS A 54 -1.74 -7.89 -12.66
N ALA A 55 -1.62 -8.82 -13.60
CA ALA A 55 -2.30 -10.10 -13.56
C ALA A 55 -1.34 -11.18 -14.05
N ALA A 56 -1.56 -12.42 -13.62
CA ALA A 56 -0.83 -13.55 -14.15
C ALA A 56 -1.09 -13.68 -15.66
N PRO A 57 -0.10 -13.99 -16.51
CA PRO A 57 -0.31 -14.18 -17.94
C PRO A 57 -1.43 -15.17 -18.25
N ALA A 58 -1.44 -16.32 -17.57
CA ALA A 58 -2.48 -17.35 -17.73
C ALA A 58 -3.89 -16.85 -17.42
N TYR A 59 -4.05 -15.89 -16.52
CA TYR A 59 -5.36 -15.27 -16.26
C TYR A 59 -5.80 -14.40 -17.44
N LEU A 60 -4.89 -13.60 -17.99
CA LEU A 60 -5.15 -12.74 -19.15
C LEU A 60 -5.42 -13.54 -20.42
N ASP A 61 -4.83 -14.72 -20.57
CA ASP A 61 -5.09 -15.61 -21.71
C ASP A 61 -6.53 -16.14 -21.70
N VAL A 62 -7.13 -16.30 -20.51
CA VAL A 62 -8.51 -16.79 -20.34
C VAL A 62 -9.52 -15.64 -20.32
N ARG A 63 -9.21 -14.55 -19.61
CA ARG A 63 -10.15 -13.44 -19.35
C ARG A 63 -9.98 -12.26 -20.30
N GLY A 64 -8.95 -12.27 -21.15
CA GLY A 64 -8.59 -11.15 -22.00
C GLY A 64 -7.79 -10.07 -21.26
N ARG A 65 -7.27 -9.10 -22.03
CA ARG A 65 -6.59 -7.91 -21.48
C ARG A 65 -7.57 -6.74 -21.42
N PRO A 66 -7.68 -6.04 -20.28
CA PRO A 66 -8.49 -4.84 -20.19
C PRO A 66 -7.86 -3.74 -21.06
N SER A 67 -8.72 -3.02 -21.78
CA SER A 67 -8.38 -1.88 -22.65
C SER A 67 -8.68 -0.55 -21.96
N SER A 68 -9.59 -0.58 -20.98
CA SER A 68 -10.05 0.56 -20.20
C SER A 68 -10.08 0.22 -18.70
N ASN A 69 -10.25 1.24 -17.86
CA ASN A 69 -10.44 1.04 -16.42
C ASN A 69 -11.78 0.35 -16.12
N ASP A 70 -12.83 0.63 -16.90
CA ASP A 70 -14.16 0.07 -16.71
C ASP A 70 -14.16 -1.45 -16.95
N ASP A 71 -13.29 -1.94 -17.84
CA ASP A 71 -13.13 -3.36 -18.10
C ASP A 71 -12.70 -4.13 -16.84
N LEU A 72 -12.01 -3.47 -15.89
CA LEU A 72 -11.59 -4.09 -14.63
C LEU A 72 -12.78 -4.53 -13.77
N LEU A 73 -13.96 -3.93 -13.94
CA LEU A 73 -15.18 -4.34 -13.26
C LEU A 73 -15.65 -5.75 -13.68
N GLN A 74 -15.16 -6.25 -14.81
CA GLN A 74 -15.46 -7.60 -15.33
C GLN A 74 -14.38 -8.63 -14.98
N HIS A 75 -13.33 -8.21 -14.27
CA HIS A 75 -12.22 -9.06 -13.86
C HIS A 75 -12.27 -9.40 -12.37
N ASP A 76 -11.70 -10.55 -12.01
CA ASP A 76 -11.53 -10.96 -10.62
C ASP A 76 -10.40 -10.13 -9.98
N ILE A 77 -10.76 -9.28 -9.00
CA ILE A 77 -9.83 -8.36 -8.35
C ILE A 77 -9.39 -8.94 -7.00
N VAL A 78 -8.07 -9.08 -6.82
CA VAL A 78 -7.47 -9.37 -5.52
C VAL A 78 -7.02 -8.04 -4.89
N SER A 79 -7.65 -7.66 -3.79
CA SER A 79 -7.36 -6.42 -3.07
C SER A 79 -6.97 -6.69 -1.61
N PHE A 80 -6.32 -5.71 -0.98
CA PHE A 80 -5.89 -5.76 0.41
C PHE A 80 -6.69 -4.78 1.26
N GLY A 81 -7.40 -5.28 2.27
CA GLY A 81 -8.21 -4.49 3.22
C GLY A 81 -9.67 -4.31 2.83
N ASP A 82 -10.49 -3.85 3.79
CA ASP A 82 -11.92 -3.60 3.64
C ASP A 82 -12.31 -2.25 4.32
N PRO A 83 -13.07 -1.34 3.67
CA PRO A 83 -13.34 -1.37 2.24
C PRO A 83 -12.02 -1.21 1.47
N PRO A 84 -11.95 -1.68 0.22
CA PRO A 84 -10.71 -1.73 -0.54
C PRO A 84 -9.95 -0.41 -0.39
N ILE A 85 -8.68 -0.48 0.02
CA ILE A 85 -7.79 0.70 0.23
C ILE A 85 -7.48 1.41 -1.12
N TYR A 86 -8.28 1.12 -2.14
CA TYR A 86 -8.23 1.61 -3.49
C TYR A 86 -9.63 2.05 -3.85
N ASP A 87 -9.92 3.32 -3.59
CA ASP A 87 -10.77 4.02 -4.52
C ASP A 87 -10.01 4.02 -5.87
N LEU A 88 -10.37 3.07 -6.76
CA LEU A 88 -9.68 2.88 -8.04
C LEU A 88 -9.71 4.18 -8.85
N GLU A 89 -10.78 4.97 -8.73
CA GLU A 89 -10.87 6.34 -9.26
C GLU A 89 -9.66 7.18 -8.81
N ARG A 90 -9.39 7.23 -7.51
CA ARG A 90 -8.29 8.02 -6.94
C ARG A 90 -6.91 7.54 -7.40
N TYR A 91 -6.77 6.25 -7.69
CA TYR A 91 -5.55 5.69 -8.26
C TYR A 91 -5.35 6.09 -9.73
N PHE A 92 -6.42 6.13 -10.52
CA PHE A 92 -6.38 6.54 -11.92
C PHE A 92 -6.22 8.06 -12.08
N HIS A 93 -6.86 8.87 -11.23
CA HIS A 93 -6.76 10.34 -11.27
C HIS A 93 -5.41 10.86 -10.76
N ALA A 94 -4.74 10.16 -9.84
CA ALA A 94 -3.42 10.56 -9.33
C ALA A 94 -2.24 10.34 -10.30
N ARG A 95 -2.48 9.78 -11.50
CA ARG A 95 -1.45 9.60 -12.54
C ARG A 95 -1.50 10.65 -13.66
N GLN A 96 -2.32 11.69 -13.55
CA GLN A 96 -2.41 12.75 -14.57
C GLN A 96 -1.41 13.91 -14.39
N ASP A 97 -0.49 13.82 -13.42
CA ASP A 97 0.58 14.81 -13.19
C ASP A 97 1.99 14.26 -13.53
#